data_AF-A0AAE0K071-F1
#
_entry.id   AF-A0AAE0K071-F1
#
_cell.length_a   1.000
_cell.length_b   1.000
_cell.length_c   1.000
_cell.angle_alpha   90.00
_cell.angle_beta   90.00
_cell.angle_gamma   90.00
#
_symmetry.space_group_name_H-M   'P 1'
#
loop_
_entity.id
_entity.type
_entity.pdbx_description
1 polymer ?
#
loop_
_entity_poly.entity_id
_entity_poly.type
_entity_poly.pdbx_seq_one_letter_code
_entity_poly.pdbx_strand_id
1 'polypeptide(L)'
;MAQPPKTPPSARWASFDYWDYNGMKERLESLLQVLDKSALLRHAEELRSQKFTMSEPFSAGHLIIARVRLPRHPDIADKNFSEEHELYSLCPGSRYAVDAGAIYMLLEGFYGNTLQDVEFNILKLLLETQQHIITQWTRVQAELAALAFPQIGSINPVSATTGEPVLGKLSSALADGISENPGPFSTSTEYLTAIAEAAFSSPDDSKLGAAVFIDILQKTDLYRNDAEKARFPLSHMDLGTQNVLVDDDFNFLAVIDWEFAQTGLWQVNYFPMQFPLLMTEGRIKSILQNPDHFAYKNVRPKEDARQMYVQKFRKAEEQLRADGRPLDQSIADMLDDPASRIYAYFNHLEGGEDDIDKIHEMVRLAFSFDEKETKQYVEEIAKTISWEAAA
;
A
#
# COMPACT_ATOMS: atom_id res chain seq x y z
N MET A 1 21.70 16.51 34.71
CA MET A 1 20.24 16.51 34.90
C MET A 1 19.69 15.31 34.14
N ALA A 2 18.92 14.43 34.77
CA ALA A 2 18.28 13.32 34.06
C ALA A 2 17.25 13.90 33.08
N GLN A 3 17.20 13.40 31.85
CA GLN A 3 16.12 13.76 30.93
C GLN A 3 14.78 13.34 31.54
N PRO A 4 13.73 14.16 31.40
CA PRO A 4 12.40 13.77 31.87
C PRO A 4 11.97 12.45 31.20
N PRO A 5 11.22 11.58 31.91
CA PRO A 5 10.71 10.36 31.34
C PRO A 5 9.85 10.70 30.12
N LYS A 6 10.19 10.12 28.97
CA LYS A 6 9.42 10.32 27.74
C LYS A 6 7.99 9.77 27.94
N THR A 7 7.00 10.49 27.45
CA THR A 7 5.59 10.08 27.50
C THR A 7 5.37 8.88 26.58
N PRO A 8 4.86 7.73 27.06
CA PRO A 8 4.70 6.54 26.24
C PRO A 8 3.83 6.85 25.00
N PRO A 9 4.14 6.27 23.82
CA PRO A 9 3.38 6.51 22.60
C PRO A 9 1.88 6.32 22.77
N SER A 10 1.50 5.30 23.54
CA SER A 10 0.11 4.97 23.81
C SER A 10 -0.63 5.96 24.72
N ALA A 11 0.03 6.94 25.35
CA ALA A 11 -0.64 7.85 26.29
C ALA A 11 -1.78 8.66 25.64
N ARG A 12 -1.79 8.77 24.30
CA ARG A 12 -2.86 9.41 23.52
C ARG A 12 -4.06 8.50 23.28
N TRP A 13 -3.91 7.21 23.55
CA TRP A 13 -4.94 6.20 23.40
C TRP A 13 -5.46 5.91 24.80
N ALA A 14 -6.75 6.17 25.05
CA ALA A 14 -7.32 6.00 26.38
C ALA A 14 -8.56 5.11 26.39
N SER A 15 -9.14 4.83 25.21
CA SER A 15 -10.36 4.05 25.08
C SER A 15 -10.55 3.51 23.66
N PHE A 16 -11.50 2.58 23.53
CA PHE A 16 -12.01 2.07 22.26
C PHE A 16 -13.16 2.93 21.68
N ASP A 17 -13.41 4.15 22.17
CA ASP A 17 -14.67 4.86 21.90
C ASP A 17 -14.88 5.24 20.42
N TYR A 18 -13.81 5.27 19.62
CA TYR A 18 -13.87 5.51 18.18
C TYR A 18 -13.85 4.23 17.34
N TRP A 19 -13.96 3.06 17.98
CA TRP A 19 -13.88 1.74 17.35
C TRP A 19 -15.25 1.05 17.24
N ASP A 20 -16.35 1.76 17.45
CA ASP A 20 -17.70 1.19 17.31
C ASP A 20 -18.21 1.25 15.85
N TYR A 21 -17.40 0.75 14.92
CA TYR A 21 -17.86 0.46 13.57
C TYR A 21 -18.24 -1.03 13.52
N ASN A 22 -19.49 -1.31 13.16
CA ASN A 22 -20.04 -2.67 13.08
C ASN A 22 -19.79 -3.50 14.37
N GLY A 23 -19.97 -2.90 15.55
CA GLY A 23 -19.79 -3.57 16.85
C GLY A 23 -18.36 -4.09 17.10
N MET A 24 -17.36 -3.45 16.51
CA MET A 24 -15.96 -3.85 16.65
C MET A 24 -15.45 -3.66 18.09
N LYS A 25 -15.90 -2.62 18.79
CA LYS A 25 -15.60 -2.38 20.21
C LYS A 25 -15.99 -3.57 21.09
N GLU A 26 -17.24 -4.02 21.02
CA GLU A 26 -17.75 -5.13 21.85
C GLU A 26 -17.01 -6.43 21.54
N ARG A 27 -16.67 -6.66 20.28
CA ARG A 27 -15.90 -7.84 19.85
C ARG A 27 -14.48 -7.82 20.40
N LEU A 28 -13.81 -6.68 20.37
CA LEU A 28 -12.49 -6.49 20.98
C LEU A 28 -12.52 -6.71 22.48
N GLU A 29 -13.48 -6.09 23.17
CA GLU A 29 -13.65 -6.26 24.61
C GLU A 29 -13.92 -7.73 24.98
N SER A 30 -14.76 -8.42 24.21
CA SER A 30 -15.04 -9.84 24.39
C SER A 30 -13.80 -10.72 24.16
N LEU A 31 -13.01 -10.44 23.11
CA LEU A 31 -11.77 -11.16 22.83
C LEU A 31 -10.76 -10.99 23.96
N LEU A 32 -10.59 -9.76 24.46
CA LEU A 32 -9.65 -9.46 25.55
C LEU A 32 -10.00 -10.15 26.88
N GLN A 33 -11.29 -10.47 27.09
CA GLN A 33 -11.74 -11.21 28.27
C GLN A 33 -11.39 -12.70 28.21
N VAL A 34 -11.36 -13.30 27.02
CA VAL A 34 -11.11 -14.74 26.84
C VAL A 34 -9.65 -15.10 26.56
N LEU A 35 -8.82 -14.11 26.23
CA LEU A 35 -7.40 -14.28 25.93
C LEU A 35 -6.61 -14.71 27.18
N ASP A 36 -5.85 -15.80 27.10
CA ASP A 36 -4.90 -16.18 28.18
C ASP A 36 -3.65 -15.30 28.10
N LYS A 37 -3.73 -14.14 28.78
CA LYS A 37 -2.62 -13.19 28.94
C LYS A 37 -1.39 -13.83 29.59
N SER A 38 -1.57 -14.85 30.44
CA SER A 38 -0.47 -15.56 31.08
C SER A 38 0.28 -16.44 30.09
N ALA A 39 -0.41 -17.03 29.11
CA ALA A 39 0.24 -17.78 28.02
C ALA A 39 1.12 -16.86 27.16
N LEU A 40 0.63 -15.66 26.82
CA LEU A 40 1.42 -14.66 26.09
C LEU A 40 2.67 -14.25 26.85
N LEU A 41 2.55 -13.98 28.16
CA LEU A 41 3.69 -13.66 29.02
C LEU A 41 4.69 -14.79 29.09
N ARG A 42 4.24 -16.03 29.36
CA ARG A 42 5.14 -17.21 29.39
C ARG A 42 5.93 -17.35 28.10
N HIS A 43 5.26 -17.23 26.95
CA HIS A 43 5.93 -17.33 25.65
C HIS A 43 6.97 -16.21 25.45
N ALA A 44 6.65 -14.96 25.80
CA ALA A 44 7.61 -13.85 25.74
C ALA A 44 8.81 -14.04 26.69
N GLU A 45 8.57 -14.53 27.91
CA GLU A 45 9.61 -14.82 28.90
C GLU A 45 10.54 -15.94 28.43
N GLU A 46 9.98 -17.00 27.83
CA GLU A 46 10.75 -18.12 27.27
C GLU A 46 11.64 -17.67 26.12
N LEU A 47 11.13 -16.84 25.21
CA LEU A 47 11.90 -16.35 24.04
C LEU A 47 13.09 -15.46 24.43
N ARG A 48 12.95 -14.64 25.47
CA ARG A 48 14.01 -13.67 25.86
C ARG A 48 14.77 -14.07 27.11
N SER A 49 14.37 -15.17 27.77
CA SER A 49 14.93 -15.58 29.05
C SER A 49 14.92 -14.46 30.10
N GLN A 50 13.87 -13.63 30.10
CA GLN A 50 13.69 -12.46 30.97
C GLN A 50 12.25 -12.39 31.48
N LYS A 51 12.02 -11.86 32.68
CA LYS A 51 10.67 -11.61 33.21
C LYS A 51 9.99 -10.43 32.53
N PHE A 52 8.70 -10.60 32.20
CA PHE A 52 7.87 -9.56 31.60
C PHE A 52 6.64 -9.27 32.46
N THR A 53 6.15 -8.05 32.33
CA THR A 53 4.84 -7.64 32.84
C THR A 53 3.99 -7.20 31.67
N MET A 54 2.69 -7.48 31.71
CA MET A 54 1.77 -6.97 30.71
C MET A 54 1.31 -5.58 31.14
N SER A 55 1.35 -4.64 30.20
CA SER A 55 0.78 -3.30 30.43
C SER A 55 -0.74 -3.37 30.42
N GLU A 56 -1.40 -2.40 31.05
CA GLU A 56 -2.82 -2.17 30.78
C GLU A 56 -3.02 -1.78 29.31
N PRO A 57 -4.20 -2.03 28.72
CA PRO A 57 -4.53 -1.51 27.40
C PRO A 57 -4.13 -0.03 27.29
N PHE A 58 -3.50 0.32 26.18
CA PHE A 58 -3.06 1.70 25.91
C PHE A 58 -1.99 2.27 26.85
N SER A 59 -1.17 1.41 27.48
CA SER A 59 0.01 1.83 28.26
C SER A 59 1.33 1.21 27.76
N ALA A 60 1.69 1.46 26.50
CA ALA A 60 2.89 0.95 25.86
C ALA A 60 4.18 1.72 26.26
N GLY A 61 5.05 1.10 27.07
CA GLY A 61 6.46 1.48 27.26
C GLY A 61 7.44 0.71 26.36
N HIS A 62 8.70 0.53 26.76
CA HIS A 62 9.66 -0.36 26.09
C HIS A 62 9.17 -1.81 26.13
N LEU A 63 8.71 -2.38 25.01
CA LEU A 63 7.85 -3.57 25.06
C LEU A 63 8.07 -4.56 23.93
N ILE A 64 7.74 -5.82 24.23
CA ILE A 64 7.29 -6.79 23.24
C ILE A 64 5.81 -6.53 23.01
N ILE A 65 5.41 -6.36 21.75
CA ILE A 65 4.02 -6.20 21.34
C ILE A 65 3.47 -7.56 20.94
N ALA A 66 2.40 -8.00 21.60
CA ALA A 66 1.60 -9.13 21.12
C ALA A 66 0.51 -8.61 20.18
N ARG A 67 0.70 -8.77 18.86
CA ARG A 67 -0.33 -8.49 17.86
C ARG A 67 -1.23 -9.72 17.78
N VAL A 68 -2.45 -9.61 18.31
CA VAL A 68 -3.44 -10.69 18.33
C VAL A 68 -4.38 -10.53 17.14
N ARG A 69 -4.70 -11.64 16.46
CA ARG A 69 -5.65 -11.63 15.34
C ARG A 69 -7.03 -11.18 15.82
N LEU A 70 -7.62 -10.24 15.08
CA LEU A 70 -8.96 -9.73 15.36
C LEU A 70 -10.03 -10.82 15.12
N PRO A 71 -11.17 -10.75 15.84
CA PRO A 71 -12.31 -11.62 15.56
C PRO A 71 -12.81 -11.43 14.13
N ARG A 72 -13.32 -12.49 13.50
CA ARG A 72 -13.89 -12.41 12.14
C ARG A 72 -15.02 -11.37 12.08
N HIS A 73 -15.12 -10.68 10.94
CA HIS A 73 -16.24 -9.77 10.67
C HIS A 73 -17.52 -10.59 10.42
N PRO A 74 -18.68 -10.21 11.01
CA PRO A 74 -19.92 -10.96 10.87
C PRO A 74 -20.42 -11.06 9.42
N ASP A 75 -20.10 -10.06 8.59
CA ASP A 75 -20.51 -10.03 7.18
C ASP A 75 -19.62 -10.87 6.25
N ILE A 76 -18.54 -11.49 6.76
CA ILE A 76 -17.78 -12.51 6.03
C ILE A 76 -18.57 -13.82 6.15
N ALA A 77 -19.72 -13.88 5.49
CA ALA A 77 -20.62 -15.02 5.50
C ALA A 77 -20.28 -16.07 4.42
N ASP A 78 -19.16 -15.92 3.71
CA ASP A 78 -18.86 -16.77 2.56
C ASP A 78 -18.39 -18.17 3.00
N LYS A 79 -19.17 -19.19 2.62
CA LYS A 79 -18.87 -20.61 2.91
C LYS A 79 -17.70 -21.14 2.08
N ASN A 80 -17.20 -20.37 1.12
CA ASN A 80 -16.01 -20.67 0.33
C ASN A 80 -14.70 -20.20 0.99
N PHE A 81 -14.76 -19.57 2.17
CA PHE A 81 -13.60 -19.21 2.97
C PHE A 81 -13.00 -20.47 3.62
N SER A 82 -12.07 -21.13 2.93
CA SER A 82 -11.36 -22.27 3.54
C SER A 82 -10.31 -21.76 4.53
N GLU A 83 -10.05 -22.53 5.60
CA GLU A 83 -8.96 -22.25 6.54
C GLU A 83 -7.62 -22.05 5.82
N GLU A 84 -7.40 -22.70 4.67
CA GLU A 84 -6.21 -22.54 3.82
C GLU A 84 -6.00 -21.12 3.27
N HIS A 85 -7.07 -20.36 3.00
CA HIS A 85 -6.97 -18.98 2.56
C HIS A 85 -6.65 -18.03 3.73
N GLU A 86 -7.05 -18.40 4.95
CA GLU A 86 -6.70 -17.69 6.19
C GLU A 86 -5.34 -18.09 6.79
N LEU A 87 -4.71 -19.12 6.23
CA LEU A 87 -3.50 -19.78 6.71
C LEU A 87 -2.21 -19.06 6.30
N TYR A 88 -2.30 -18.02 5.47
CA TYR A 88 -1.15 -17.35 4.84
C TYR A 88 -0.20 -16.63 5.80
N SER A 89 -0.37 -16.72 7.13
CA SER A 89 0.57 -16.06 8.05
C SER A 89 0.85 -16.73 9.38
N LEU A 90 0.09 -17.73 9.86
CA LEU A 90 0.28 -18.22 11.22
C LEU A 90 0.05 -19.73 11.32
N CYS A 91 1.10 -20.48 11.69
CA CYS A 91 1.14 -21.94 11.77
C CYS A 91 -0.09 -22.54 12.49
N PRO A 92 -0.98 -23.24 11.76
CA PRO A 92 -2.03 -24.04 12.39
C PRO A 92 -1.39 -25.09 13.28
N GLY A 93 -1.94 -25.25 14.49
CA GLY A 93 -1.41 -26.22 15.47
C GLY A 93 -0.27 -25.70 16.34
N SER A 94 0.05 -24.39 16.31
CA SER A 94 0.90 -23.80 17.34
C SER A 94 0.25 -23.98 18.72
N ARG A 95 0.89 -24.79 19.58
CA ARG A 95 0.46 -24.95 20.98
C ARG A 95 0.38 -23.61 21.70
N TYR A 96 1.28 -22.68 21.41
CA TYR A 96 1.25 -21.35 22.00
C TYR A 96 -0.01 -20.55 21.61
N ALA A 97 -0.49 -20.68 20.38
CA ALA A 97 -1.72 -20.03 19.93
C ALA A 97 -2.96 -20.66 20.57
N VAL A 98 -2.97 -21.99 20.70
CA VAL A 98 -4.04 -22.72 21.42
C VAL A 98 -4.08 -22.31 22.88
N ASP A 99 -2.93 -22.30 23.55
CA ASP A 99 -2.80 -21.94 24.97
C ASP A 99 -3.24 -20.48 25.19
N ALA A 100 -2.95 -19.57 24.25
CA ALA A 100 -3.38 -18.17 24.32
C ALA A 100 -4.87 -17.96 24.03
N GLY A 101 -5.54 -18.93 23.38
CA GLY A 101 -6.93 -18.79 22.90
C GLY A 101 -7.08 -17.93 21.65
N ALA A 102 -5.96 -17.51 21.03
CA ALA A 102 -5.95 -16.71 19.82
C ALA A 102 -4.62 -16.87 19.08
N ILE A 103 -4.63 -16.59 17.78
CA ILE A 103 -3.41 -16.52 17.00
C ILE A 103 -2.75 -15.15 17.20
N TYR A 104 -1.44 -15.13 17.44
CA TYR A 104 -0.71 -13.90 17.70
C TYR A 104 0.73 -13.92 17.16
N MET A 105 1.31 -12.74 17.07
CA MET A 105 2.73 -12.52 16.78
C MET A 105 3.34 -11.69 17.92
N LEU A 106 4.54 -12.08 18.37
CA LEU A 106 5.34 -11.28 19.29
C LEU A 106 6.36 -10.47 18.48
N LEU A 107 6.27 -9.15 18.59
CA LEU A 107 7.10 -8.19 17.88
C LEU A 107 7.89 -7.34 18.86
N GLU A 108 9.08 -6.87 18.45
CA GLU A 108 9.75 -5.80 19.18
C GLU A 108 8.97 -4.49 18.99
N GLY A 109 8.67 -3.82 20.09
CA GLY A 109 7.97 -2.54 20.10
C GLY A 109 8.93 -1.38 19.92
N PHE A 110 8.60 -0.46 19.02
CA PHE A 110 9.34 0.77 18.80
C PHE A 110 8.75 1.91 19.66
N TYR A 111 9.63 2.77 20.18
CA TYR A 111 9.21 3.94 20.95
C TYR A 111 8.90 5.11 20.01
N GLY A 112 7.71 5.08 19.40
CA GLY A 112 7.20 6.12 18.52
C GLY A 112 5.73 5.94 18.18
N ASN A 113 5.17 6.88 17.42
CA ASN A 113 3.79 6.83 16.93
C ASN A 113 3.78 6.75 15.41
N THR A 114 2.65 6.37 14.81
CA THR A 114 2.53 6.47 13.36
C THR A 114 2.67 7.94 12.94
N LEU A 115 3.25 8.18 11.77
CA LEU A 115 3.38 9.53 11.22
C LEU A 115 1.99 10.19 11.12
N GLN A 116 0.97 9.40 10.80
CA GLN A 116 -0.43 9.85 10.76
C GLN A 116 -0.93 10.36 12.11
N ASP A 117 -0.61 9.67 13.22
CA ASP A 117 -1.02 10.07 14.57
C ASP A 117 -0.25 11.29 15.10
N VAL A 118 0.97 11.51 14.59
CA VAL A 118 1.78 12.68 14.94
C VAL A 118 1.32 13.90 14.14
N GLU A 119 1.22 13.78 12.83
CA GLU A 119 0.71 14.80 11.92
C GLU A 119 0.10 14.16 10.66
N PHE A 120 -1.24 14.18 10.59
CA PHE A 120 -1.99 13.64 9.46
C PHE A 120 -1.64 14.34 8.13
N ASN A 121 -1.44 15.67 8.15
CA ASN A 121 -1.15 16.44 6.94
C ASN A 121 0.26 17.02 6.98
N ILE A 122 1.22 16.23 6.51
CA ILE A 122 2.63 16.63 6.47
C ILE A 122 2.88 17.92 5.68
N LEU A 123 2.01 18.29 4.74
CA LEU A 123 2.15 19.53 3.94
C LEU A 123 1.93 20.81 4.77
N LYS A 124 1.40 20.69 5.99
CA LYS A 124 1.25 21.80 6.94
C LYS A 124 2.51 22.02 7.80
N LEU A 125 3.45 21.08 7.79
CA LEU A 125 4.69 21.19 8.55
C LEU A 125 5.64 22.22 7.94
N LEU A 126 6.66 22.63 8.70
CA LEU A 126 7.74 23.46 8.19
C LEU A 126 8.43 22.76 7.02
N LEU A 127 8.91 23.54 6.05
CA LEU A 127 9.53 23.02 4.82
C LEU A 127 10.70 22.06 5.12
N GLU A 128 11.51 22.36 6.13
CA GLU A 128 12.64 21.52 6.55
C GLU A 128 12.16 20.17 7.08
N THR A 129 11.07 20.14 7.84
CA THR A 129 10.45 18.90 8.34
C THR A 129 9.85 18.08 7.20
N GLN A 130 9.17 18.73 6.24
CA GLN A 130 8.68 18.06 5.03
C GLN A 130 9.84 17.42 4.25
N GLN A 131 10.95 18.16 4.06
CA GLN A 131 12.14 17.64 3.40
C GLN A 131 12.73 16.46 4.16
N HIS A 132 12.79 16.50 5.49
CA HIS A 132 13.30 15.41 6.32
C HIS A 132 12.47 14.13 6.17
N ILE A 133 11.14 14.24 6.30
CA ILE A 133 10.20 13.12 6.13
C ILE A 133 10.31 12.53 4.72
N ILE A 134 10.20 13.37 3.69
CA ILE A 134 10.23 12.90 2.29
C ILE A 134 11.57 12.26 1.94
N THR A 135 12.70 12.76 2.47
CA THR A 135 14.02 12.15 2.25
C THR A 135 14.07 10.71 2.78
N GLN A 136 13.55 10.47 3.98
CA GLN A 136 13.54 9.13 4.58
C GLN A 136 12.58 8.21 3.84
N TRP A 137 11.40 8.72 3.47
CA TRP A 137 10.38 7.97 2.72
C TRP A 137 10.91 7.48 1.37
N THR A 138 11.47 8.37 0.55
CA THR A 138 12.01 7.98 -0.76
C THR A 138 13.20 7.04 -0.62
N ARG A 139 14.00 7.19 0.45
CA ARG A 139 15.09 6.25 0.75
C ARG A 139 14.57 4.85 1.04
N VAL A 140 13.54 4.71 1.89
CA VAL A 140 12.90 3.42 2.17
C VAL A 140 12.41 2.76 0.88
N GLN A 141 11.66 3.50 0.05
CA GLN A 141 11.14 2.94 -1.20
C GLN A 141 12.25 2.54 -2.18
N ALA A 142 13.31 3.34 -2.30
CA ALA A 142 14.45 3.00 -3.15
C ALA A 142 15.20 1.76 -2.65
N GLU A 143 15.39 1.63 -1.33
CA GLU A 143 16.01 0.44 -0.72
C GLU A 143 15.16 -0.83 -0.95
N LEU A 144 13.84 -0.74 -0.89
CA LEU A 144 12.95 -1.84 -1.23
C LEU A 144 13.00 -2.18 -2.72
N ALA A 145 13.03 -1.17 -3.58
CA ALA A 145 13.11 -1.37 -5.02
C ALA A 145 14.44 -2.00 -5.48
N ALA A 146 15.51 -1.84 -4.70
CA ALA A 146 16.77 -2.54 -4.94
C ALA A 146 16.65 -4.07 -4.74
N LEU A 147 15.61 -4.54 -4.05
CA LEU A 147 15.24 -5.95 -3.94
C LEU A 147 14.27 -6.31 -5.06
N ALA A 148 14.79 -6.58 -6.26
CA ALA A 148 13.97 -6.94 -7.42
C ALA A 148 14.04 -8.43 -7.74
N PHE A 149 12.95 -9.01 -8.24
CA PHE A 149 12.74 -10.45 -8.43
C PHE A 149 12.21 -10.79 -9.84
N PRO A 150 12.31 -12.04 -10.33
CA PRO A 150 11.94 -12.36 -11.71
C PRO A 150 10.42 -12.48 -11.96
N GLN A 151 9.60 -12.46 -10.91
CA GLN A 151 8.14 -12.58 -11.01
C GLN A 151 7.47 -11.56 -10.08
N ILE A 152 6.17 -11.32 -10.30
CA ILE A 152 5.29 -10.52 -9.46
C ILE A 152 4.49 -11.47 -8.58
N GLY A 153 4.57 -11.31 -7.26
CA GLY A 153 3.99 -12.23 -6.30
C GLY A 153 4.35 -11.91 -4.85
N SER A 154 3.62 -12.50 -3.91
CA SER A 154 3.96 -12.43 -2.49
C SER A 154 5.28 -13.15 -2.22
N ILE A 155 6.00 -12.70 -1.21
CA ILE A 155 7.15 -13.45 -0.70
C ILE A 155 6.62 -14.57 0.20
N ASN A 156 6.54 -15.78 -0.36
CA ASN A 156 6.19 -17.02 0.34
C ASN A 156 7.48 -17.61 0.98
N PRO A 157 7.39 -18.59 1.92
CA PRO A 157 8.50 -18.89 2.81
C PRO A 157 9.74 -19.31 2.04
N VAL A 158 10.88 -19.02 2.66
CA VAL A 158 12.20 -19.34 2.14
C VAL A 158 12.30 -20.84 1.87
N SER A 159 12.74 -21.20 0.67
CA SER A 159 12.98 -22.57 0.28
C SER A 159 13.96 -23.22 1.27
N ALA A 160 13.54 -24.31 1.92
CA ALA A 160 14.40 -25.04 2.85
C ALA A 160 15.66 -25.62 2.19
N THR A 161 15.64 -25.78 0.86
CA THR A 161 16.76 -26.34 0.08
C THR A 161 17.72 -25.26 -0.40
N THR A 162 17.22 -24.13 -0.88
CA THR A 162 18.06 -23.09 -1.49
C THR A 162 18.34 -21.91 -0.56
N GLY A 163 17.54 -21.70 0.47
CA GLY A 163 17.61 -20.50 1.30
C GLY A 163 17.08 -19.24 0.59
N GLU A 164 16.52 -19.38 -0.61
CA GLU A 164 15.99 -18.28 -1.41
C GLU A 164 14.49 -18.05 -1.16
N PRO A 165 14.00 -16.80 -1.20
CA PRO A 165 12.58 -16.50 -1.15
C PRO A 165 11.82 -17.17 -2.31
N VAL A 166 10.67 -17.76 -2.03
CA VAL A 166 9.80 -18.35 -3.06
C VAL A 166 8.67 -17.37 -3.34
N LEU A 167 8.51 -16.96 -4.59
CA LEU A 167 7.38 -16.10 -4.95
C LEU A 167 6.11 -16.92 -5.13
N GLY A 168 5.04 -16.47 -4.47
CA GLY A 168 3.72 -17.09 -4.49
C GLY A 168 2.66 -16.21 -5.15
N LYS A 169 1.40 -16.59 -4.92
CA LYS A 169 0.22 -15.80 -5.29
C LYS A 169 0.30 -14.39 -4.71
N LEU A 170 -0.36 -13.39 -5.31
CA LEU A 170 -0.42 -12.03 -4.73
C LEU A 170 -1.00 -12.08 -3.32
N SER A 171 -0.41 -11.32 -2.40
CA SER A 171 -0.94 -11.17 -1.04
C SER A 171 -2.31 -10.48 -1.06
N SER A 172 -2.53 -9.62 -2.06
CA SER A 172 -3.77 -8.87 -2.27
C SER A 172 -4.81 -9.61 -3.13
N ALA A 173 -4.51 -10.81 -3.67
CA ALA A 173 -5.36 -11.47 -4.68
C ALA A 173 -6.84 -11.53 -4.29
N LEU A 174 -7.14 -11.87 -3.03
CA LEU A 174 -8.50 -11.94 -2.53
C LEU A 174 -9.17 -10.56 -2.43
N ALA A 175 -8.42 -9.56 -1.91
CA ALA A 175 -8.91 -8.19 -1.79
C ALA A 175 -9.16 -7.56 -3.17
N ASP A 176 -8.34 -7.94 -4.15
CA ASP A 176 -8.45 -7.49 -5.54
C ASP A 176 -9.48 -8.28 -6.36
N GLY A 177 -10.14 -9.29 -5.77
CA GLY A 177 -11.13 -10.13 -6.48
C GLY A 177 -10.54 -11.12 -7.49
N ILE A 178 -9.22 -11.35 -7.48
CA ILE A 178 -8.53 -12.25 -8.39
C ILE A 178 -8.65 -13.69 -7.87
N SER A 179 -9.55 -14.47 -8.46
CA SER A 179 -9.83 -15.85 -8.03
C SER A 179 -9.20 -16.92 -8.92
N GLU A 180 -9.18 -16.73 -10.25
CA GLU A 180 -8.77 -17.78 -11.20
C GLU A 180 -7.25 -17.94 -11.31
N ASN A 181 -6.53 -16.85 -11.49
CA ASN A 181 -5.07 -16.85 -11.63
C ASN A 181 -4.43 -15.79 -10.74
N PRO A 182 -4.23 -16.08 -9.44
CA PRO A 182 -3.68 -15.11 -8.48
C PRO A 182 -2.15 -14.98 -8.54
N GLY A 183 -1.48 -15.49 -9.57
CA GLY A 183 -0.03 -15.45 -9.73
C GLY A 183 0.73 -16.61 -9.05
N PRO A 184 2.06 -16.54 -8.98
CA PRO A 184 2.91 -15.42 -9.39
C PRO A 184 2.89 -15.19 -10.90
N PHE A 185 3.11 -13.94 -11.33
CA PHE A 185 3.10 -13.55 -12.74
C PHE A 185 4.51 -13.33 -13.26
N SER A 186 4.77 -13.72 -14.51
CA SER A 186 6.11 -13.59 -15.10
C SER A 186 6.26 -12.32 -15.94
N THR A 187 5.14 -11.69 -16.29
CA THR A 187 5.12 -10.46 -17.08
C THR A 187 4.22 -9.41 -16.47
N SER A 188 4.46 -8.15 -16.84
CA SER A 188 3.62 -7.05 -16.39
C SER A 188 2.21 -7.14 -16.97
N THR A 189 2.10 -7.58 -18.23
CA THR A 189 0.81 -7.73 -18.91
C THR A 189 -0.05 -8.79 -18.24
N GLU A 190 0.49 -9.95 -17.87
CA GLU A 190 -0.28 -10.98 -17.15
C GLU A 190 -0.85 -10.46 -15.82
N TYR A 191 -0.03 -9.76 -15.03
CA TYR A 191 -0.45 -9.16 -13.76
C TYR A 191 -1.52 -8.08 -13.94
N LEU A 192 -1.30 -7.14 -14.87
CA LEU A 192 -2.24 -6.04 -15.11
C LEU A 192 -3.56 -6.53 -15.70
N THR A 193 -3.53 -7.51 -16.60
CA THR A 193 -4.73 -8.14 -17.14
C THR A 193 -5.53 -8.79 -16.01
N ALA A 194 -4.89 -9.53 -15.11
CA ALA A 194 -5.58 -10.17 -13.99
C ALA A 194 -6.30 -9.16 -13.07
N ILE A 195 -5.66 -8.03 -12.74
CA ILE A 195 -6.30 -6.97 -11.95
C ILE A 195 -7.44 -6.31 -12.75
N ALA A 196 -7.21 -6.02 -14.03
CA ALA A 196 -8.20 -5.34 -14.87
C ALA A 196 -9.46 -6.21 -15.09
N GLU A 197 -9.29 -7.51 -15.30
CA GLU A 197 -10.39 -8.47 -15.43
C GLU A 197 -11.18 -8.62 -14.13
N ALA A 198 -10.49 -8.64 -12.98
CA ALA A 198 -11.15 -8.66 -11.67
C ALA A 198 -11.96 -7.38 -11.43
N ALA A 199 -11.39 -6.21 -11.74
CA ALA A 199 -12.11 -4.93 -11.67
C ALA A 199 -13.31 -4.86 -12.64
N PHE A 200 -13.16 -5.38 -13.86
CA PHE A 200 -14.24 -5.45 -14.85
C PHE A 200 -15.40 -6.36 -14.39
N SER A 201 -15.06 -7.42 -13.66
CA SER A 201 -16.02 -8.38 -13.10
C SER A 201 -16.68 -7.87 -11.81
N SER A 202 -16.15 -6.82 -11.19
CA SER A 202 -16.74 -6.21 -10.00
C SER A 202 -18.15 -5.69 -10.28
N PRO A 203 -19.09 -5.78 -9.32
CA PRO A 203 -20.41 -5.15 -9.43
C PRO A 203 -20.37 -3.61 -9.47
N ASP A 204 -19.21 -2.98 -9.25
CA ASP A 204 -19.05 -1.53 -9.21
C ASP A 204 -19.13 -0.86 -10.60
N ASP A 205 -19.43 0.44 -10.61
CA ASP A 205 -19.55 1.25 -11.83
C ASP A 205 -18.19 1.55 -12.53
N SER A 206 -17.09 0.94 -12.07
CA SER A 206 -15.75 1.12 -12.64
C SER A 206 -15.49 0.31 -13.93
N LYS A 207 -16.48 -0.46 -14.41
CA LYS A 207 -16.37 -1.33 -15.61
C LYS A 207 -15.85 -0.62 -16.85
N LEU A 208 -16.27 0.62 -17.09
CA LEU A 208 -15.79 1.39 -18.24
C LEU A 208 -14.28 1.65 -18.15
N GLY A 209 -13.79 2.05 -16.98
CA GLY A 209 -12.37 2.28 -16.76
C GLY A 209 -11.55 0.99 -16.86
N ALA A 210 -12.07 -0.12 -16.34
CA ALA A 210 -11.45 -1.43 -16.50
C ALA A 210 -11.39 -1.88 -17.97
N ALA A 211 -12.47 -1.73 -18.75
CA ALA A 211 -12.49 -2.05 -20.17
C ALA A 211 -11.51 -1.18 -20.99
N VAL A 212 -11.46 0.13 -20.70
CA VAL A 212 -10.48 1.04 -21.30
C VAL A 212 -9.05 0.59 -20.96
N PHE A 213 -8.79 0.23 -19.71
CA PHE A 213 -7.48 -0.24 -19.29
C PHE A 213 -7.08 -1.55 -19.98
N ILE A 214 -8.01 -2.52 -20.09
CA ILE A 214 -7.80 -3.76 -20.86
C ILE A 214 -7.45 -3.45 -22.33
N ASP A 215 -8.18 -2.54 -22.98
CA ASP A 215 -7.91 -2.19 -24.38
C ASP A 215 -6.55 -1.49 -24.55
N ILE A 216 -6.14 -0.66 -23.57
CA ILE A 216 -4.78 -0.07 -23.51
C ILE A 216 -3.72 -1.17 -23.42
N LEU A 217 -3.89 -2.17 -22.55
CA LEU A 217 -2.97 -3.29 -22.39
C LEU A 217 -2.82 -4.10 -23.69
N GLN A 218 -3.90 -4.23 -24.46
CA GLN A 218 -3.93 -4.99 -25.71
C GLN A 218 -3.37 -4.23 -26.91
N LYS A 219 -3.60 -2.91 -27.00
CA LYS A 219 -3.27 -2.10 -28.18
C LYS A 219 -1.96 -1.33 -28.08
N THR A 220 -1.34 -1.28 -26.91
CA THR A 220 -0.09 -0.53 -26.67
C THR A 220 1.02 -1.43 -26.15
N ASP A 221 2.26 -0.99 -26.32
CA ASP A 221 3.44 -1.65 -25.75
C ASP A 221 3.89 -1.04 -24.41
N LEU A 222 3.06 -0.18 -23.80
CA LEU A 222 3.41 0.59 -22.60
C LEU A 222 3.88 -0.26 -21.42
N TYR A 223 3.30 -1.45 -21.26
CA TYR A 223 3.63 -2.38 -20.17
C TYR A 223 4.37 -3.62 -20.66
N ARG A 224 4.74 -3.70 -21.94
CA ARG A 224 5.41 -4.88 -22.48
C ARG A 224 6.84 -4.96 -21.94
N ASN A 225 7.17 -6.06 -21.28
CA ASN A 225 8.53 -6.35 -20.83
C ASN A 225 9.02 -7.72 -21.31
N ASP A 226 10.34 -7.85 -21.43
CA ASP A 226 11.02 -9.11 -21.73
C ASP A 226 10.99 -9.99 -20.48
N ALA A 227 10.20 -11.06 -20.49
CA ALA A 227 9.98 -11.94 -19.34
C ALA A 227 11.28 -12.52 -18.76
N GLU A 228 12.32 -12.73 -19.59
CA GLU A 228 13.59 -13.29 -19.13
C GLU A 228 14.49 -12.26 -18.44
N LYS A 229 14.26 -10.97 -18.69
CA LYS A 229 15.07 -9.86 -18.16
C LYS A 229 14.33 -8.99 -17.15
N ALA A 230 13.00 -9.10 -17.12
CA ALA A 230 12.18 -8.31 -16.23
C ALA A 230 12.52 -8.60 -14.77
N ARG A 231 12.67 -7.51 -14.01
CA ARG A 231 12.87 -7.54 -12.57
C ARG A 231 11.83 -6.65 -11.93
N PHE A 232 11.15 -7.20 -10.94
CA PHE A 232 10.01 -6.59 -10.26
C PHE A 232 10.42 -6.22 -8.84
N PRO A 233 10.45 -4.93 -8.47
CA PRO A 233 10.84 -4.48 -7.14
C PRO A 233 9.89 -4.99 -6.06
N LEU A 234 10.43 -5.26 -4.88
CA LEU A 234 9.62 -5.44 -3.67
C LEU A 234 8.94 -4.11 -3.31
N SER A 235 7.64 -4.19 -3.02
CA SER A 235 6.82 -3.07 -2.57
C SER A 235 6.05 -3.46 -1.31
N HIS A 236 5.85 -2.48 -0.43
CA HIS A 236 4.97 -2.62 0.73
C HIS A 236 3.49 -2.69 0.33
N MET A 237 3.13 -2.16 -0.84
CA MET A 237 1.77 -1.97 -1.37
C MET A 237 0.87 -1.01 -0.58
N ASP A 238 1.02 -0.90 0.74
CA ASP A 238 0.31 0.07 1.59
C ASP A 238 1.28 0.99 2.36
N LEU A 239 2.30 1.52 1.68
CA LEU A 239 3.24 2.44 2.35
C LEU A 239 2.61 3.84 2.45
N GLY A 240 1.91 4.09 3.56
CA GLY A 240 1.34 5.39 3.90
C GLY A 240 1.78 5.89 5.29
N THR A 241 1.30 7.07 5.68
CA THR A 241 1.61 7.69 6.98
C THR A 241 1.16 6.83 8.17
N GLN A 242 0.16 5.97 7.98
CA GLN A 242 -0.34 5.02 8.97
C GLN A 242 0.65 3.88 9.26
N ASN A 243 1.51 3.54 8.30
CA ASN A 243 2.41 2.38 8.37
C ASN A 243 3.88 2.77 8.59
N VAL A 244 4.14 4.03 8.91
CA VAL A 244 5.48 4.54 9.26
C VAL A 244 5.47 5.02 10.70
N LEU A 245 6.32 4.43 11.55
CA LEU A 245 6.54 4.89 12.91
C LEU A 245 7.64 5.96 12.96
N VAL A 246 7.41 7.03 13.70
CA VAL A 246 8.37 8.14 13.89
C VAL A 246 8.57 8.50 15.36
N ASP A 247 9.74 9.08 15.65
CA ASP A 247 10.00 9.76 16.93
C ASP A 247 9.55 11.24 16.92
N ASP A 248 9.82 11.95 18.02
CA ASP A 248 9.44 13.37 18.20
C ASP A 248 10.11 14.32 17.18
N ASP A 249 11.23 13.91 16.57
CA ASP A 249 11.98 14.67 15.58
C ASP A 249 11.67 14.21 14.14
N PHE A 250 10.60 13.42 13.96
CA PHE A 250 10.20 12.83 12.68
C PHE A 250 11.25 11.91 12.04
N ASN A 251 12.14 11.30 12.83
CA ASN A 251 12.99 10.22 12.34
C ASN A 251 12.16 8.94 12.18
N PHE A 252 12.27 8.28 11.03
CA PHE A 252 11.64 6.99 10.79
C PHE A 252 12.28 5.94 11.69
N LEU A 253 11.46 5.29 12.52
CA LEU A 253 11.86 4.22 13.41
C LEU A 253 11.60 2.85 12.81
N ALA A 254 10.46 2.68 12.15
CA ALA A 254 10.05 1.43 11.52
C ALA A 254 9.02 1.67 10.42
N VAL A 255 8.97 0.73 9.48
CA VAL A 255 7.85 0.53 8.55
C VAL A 255 7.16 -0.77 8.95
N ILE A 256 5.85 -0.71 9.15
CA ILE A 256 5.05 -1.79 9.72
C ILE A 256 3.91 -2.18 8.79
N ASP A 257 3.27 -3.31 9.10
CA ASP A 257 2.10 -3.82 8.39
C ASP A 257 2.34 -4.32 6.96
N TRP A 258 3.30 -5.25 6.85
CA TRP A 258 3.75 -5.86 5.60
C TRP A 258 2.79 -6.91 5.02
N GLU A 259 1.53 -6.98 5.45
CA GLU A 259 0.62 -8.07 5.06
C GLU A 259 0.31 -8.11 3.55
N PHE A 260 0.36 -6.96 2.89
CA PHE A 260 0.18 -6.84 1.43
C PHE A 260 1.50 -6.78 0.66
N ALA A 261 2.65 -6.93 1.34
CA ALA A 261 3.94 -6.82 0.70
C ALA A 261 4.12 -7.86 -0.39
N GLN A 262 4.53 -7.41 -1.56
CA GLN A 262 4.75 -8.24 -2.73
C GLN A 262 5.70 -7.57 -3.70
N THR A 263 6.24 -8.36 -4.60
CA THR A 263 6.95 -7.84 -5.76
C THR A 263 5.93 -7.28 -6.74
N GLY A 264 6.21 -6.12 -7.32
CA GLY A 264 5.26 -5.36 -8.11
C GLY A 264 5.90 -4.73 -9.34
N LEU A 265 5.08 -4.10 -10.18
CA LEU A 265 5.60 -3.28 -11.27
C LEU A 265 6.36 -2.09 -10.73
N TRP A 266 7.34 -1.65 -11.51
CA TRP A 266 7.92 -0.33 -11.33
C TRP A 266 6.81 0.75 -11.27
N GLN A 267 5.83 0.67 -12.17
CA GLN A 267 4.69 1.59 -12.29
C GLN A 267 3.77 1.63 -11.06
N VAL A 268 3.88 0.70 -10.10
CA VAL A 268 3.14 0.82 -8.83
C VAL A 268 3.68 1.93 -7.92
N ASN A 269 4.87 2.46 -8.21
CA ASN A 269 5.44 3.60 -7.50
C ASN A 269 4.85 4.91 -8.07
N TYR A 270 3.74 5.36 -7.50
CA TYR A 270 3.12 6.66 -7.79
C TYR A 270 3.14 7.57 -6.54
N PHE A 271 2.70 8.82 -6.69
CA PHE A 271 2.74 9.81 -5.61
C PHE A 271 1.82 9.41 -4.43
N PRO A 272 2.29 9.52 -3.18
CA PRO A 272 1.51 9.23 -1.98
C PRO A 272 0.18 10.01 -1.88
N MET A 273 -0.78 9.44 -1.15
CA MET A 273 -2.13 10.01 -0.93
C MET A 273 -2.12 11.43 -0.35
N GLN A 274 -1.03 11.85 0.30
CA GLN A 274 -0.88 13.21 0.83
C GLN A 274 -0.76 14.25 -0.28
N PHE A 275 -0.20 13.88 -1.44
CA PHE A 275 0.02 14.77 -2.60
C PHE A 275 -0.12 14.03 -3.94
N PRO A 276 -1.26 13.35 -4.19
CA PRO A 276 -1.41 12.46 -5.32
C PRO A 276 -1.50 13.25 -6.63
N LEU A 277 -1.15 12.62 -7.73
CA LEU A 277 -1.23 13.18 -9.08
C LEU A 277 -2.47 12.63 -9.81
N LEU A 278 -3.66 12.95 -9.29
CA LEU A 278 -4.95 12.47 -9.83
C LEU A 278 -5.71 13.55 -10.63
N MET A 279 -5.12 14.73 -10.79
CA MET A 279 -5.65 15.79 -11.65
C MET A 279 -4.88 15.82 -12.96
N THR A 280 -5.53 16.19 -14.05
CA THR A 280 -4.85 16.36 -15.34
C THR A 280 -3.83 17.50 -15.28
N GLU A 281 -2.74 17.37 -16.02
CA GLU A 281 -1.65 18.37 -16.04
C GLU A 281 -2.19 19.76 -16.44
N GLY A 282 -3.06 19.81 -17.45
CA GLY A 282 -3.70 21.04 -17.90
C GLY A 282 -4.50 21.74 -16.79
N ARG A 283 -5.22 20.98 -15.96
CA ARG A 283 -5.98 21.51 -14.83
C ARG A 283 -5.08 21.98 -13.69
N ILE A 284 -4.00 21.26 -13.39
CA ILE A 284 -3.01 21.70 -12.40
C ILE A 284 -2.39 23.01 -12.86
N LYS A 285 -1.94 23.08 -14.11
CA LYS A 285 -1.30 24.27 -14.69
C LYS A 285 -2.23 25.48 -14.70
N SER A 286 -3.49 25.32 -15.09
CA SER A 286 -4.46 26.43 -15.11
C SER A 286 -4.72 26.99 -13.71
N ILE A 287 -4.78 26.13 -12.69
CA ILE A 287 -4.91 26.55 -11.29
C ILE A 287 -3.65 27.29 -10.84
N LEU A 288 -2.46 26.74 -11.10
CA LEU A 288 -1.19 27.33 -10.65
C LEU A 288 -0.83 28.64 -11.34
N GLN A 289 -1.37 28.90 -12.53
CA GLN A 289 -1.21 30.17 -13.24
C GLN A 289 -2.08 31.30 -12.68
N ASN A 290 -3.10 30.99 -11.88
CA ASN A 290 -4.02 31.96 -11.29
C ASN A 290 -3.98 31.88 -9.75
N PRO A 291 -3.19 32.72 -9.07
CA PRO A 291 -3.13 32.76 -7.60
C PRO A 291 -4.47 33.04 -6.90
N ASP A 292 -5.43 33.67 -7.60
CA ASP A 292 -6.77 33.95 -7.08
C ASP A 292 -7.74 32.77 -7.28
N HIS A 293 -7.33 31.71 -7.98
CA HIS A 293 -8.13 30.50 -8.13
C HIS A 293 -8.38 29.87 -6.75
N PHE A 294 -9.64 29.55 -6.44
CA PHE A 294 -10.02 29.05 -5.10
C PHE A 294 -9.23 27.80 -4.67
N ALA A 295 -8.86 26.94 -5.61
CA ALA A 295 -8.05 25.73 -5.38
C ALA A 295 -6.53 25.98 -5.29
N TYR A 296 -6.02 27.17 -5.62
CA TYR A 296 -4.56 27.45 -5.70
C TYR A 296 -3.84 27.07 -4.39
N LYS A 297 -4.40 27.48 -3.24
CA LYS A 297 -3.84 27.21 -1.91
C LYS A 297 -3.76 25.72 -1.56
N ASN A 298 -4.59 24.88 -2.20
CA ASN A 298 -4.60 23.44 -1.98
C ASN A 298 -3.70 22.69 -2.99
N VAL A 299 -3.64 23.18 -4.24
CA VAL A 299 -2.86 22.53 -5.32
C VAL A 299 -1.39 22.87 -5.22
N ARG A 300 -1.04 24.12 -4.88
CA ARG A 300 0.36 24.58 -4.85
C ARG A 300 1.25 23.78 -3.90
N PRO A 301 0.89 23.55 -2.62
CA PRO A 301 1.72 22.76 -1.72
C PRO A 301 1.91 21.30 -2.18
N LYS A 302 0.88 20.71 -2.80
CA LYS A 302 0.98 19.35 -3.35
C LYS A 302 1.96 19.29 -4.53
N GLU A 303 1.95 20.30 -5.39
CA GLU A 303 2.89 20.40 -6.50
C GLU A 303 4.33 20.57 -6.00
N ASP A 304 4.56 21.48 -5.05
CA ASP A 304 5.89 21.68 -4.47
C ASP A 304 6.38 20.39 -3.79
N ALA A 305 5.50 19.63 -3.11
CA ALA A 305 5.81 18.34 -2.51
C ALA A 305 6.15 17.26 -3.54
N ARG A 306 5.41 17.16 -4.66
CA ARG A 306 5.72 16.22 -5.75
C ARG A 306 7.10 16.49 -6.35
N GLN A 307 7.43 17.75 -6.61
CA GLN A 307 8.75 18.14 -7.10
C GLN A 307 9.85 17.77 -6.11
N MET A 308 9.61 18.00 -4.81
CA MET A 308 10.53 17.58 -3.76
C MET A 308 10.69 16.05 -3.73
N TYR A 309 9.60 15.31 -3.87
CA TYR A 309 9.58 13.85 -3.87
C TYR A 309 10.47 13.27 -4.99
N VAL A 310 10.28 13.75 -6.22
CA VAL A 310 11.11 13.39 -7.38
C VAL A 310 12.59 13.69 -7.11
N GLN A 311 12.90 14.88 -6.58
CA GLN A 311 14.29 15.25 -6.28
C GLN A 311 14.93 14.35 -5.20
N LYS A 312 14.17 13.96 -4.18
CA LYS A 312 14.68 13.10 -3.10
C LYS A 312 14.85 11.64 -3.56
N PHE A 313 14.00 11.15 -4.46
CA PHE A 313 14.23 9.88 -5.13
C PHE A 313 15.53 9.87 -5.93
N ARG A 314 15.78 10.89 -6.76
CA ARG A 314 17.04 10.97 -7.53
C ARG A 314 18.26 10.87 -6.62
N LYS A 315 18.24 11.56 -5.47
CA LYS A 315 19.32 11.48 -4.47
C LYS A 315 19.46 10.08 -3.85
N ALA A 316 18.34 9.42 -3.53
CA ALA A 316 18.36 8.06 -2.99
C ALA A 316 18.92 7.06 -4.01
N GLU A 317 18.52 7.16 -5.28
CA GLU A 317 19.01 6.35 -6.39
C GLU A 317 20.50 6.58 -6.68
N GLU A 318 20.96 7.84 -6.62
CA GLU A 318 22.38 8.19 -6.71
C GLU A 318 23.19 7.55 -5.59
N GLN A 319 22.69 7.58 -4.35
CA GLN A 319 23.35 6.96 -3.21
C GLN A 319 23.43 5.44 -3.37
N LEU A 320 22.33 4.78 -3.75
CA LEU A 320 22.30 3.34 -4.03
C LEU A 320 23.29 2.94 -5.12
N ARG A 321 23.39 3.74 -6.20
CA ARG A 321 24.38 3.55 -7.26
C ARG A 321 25.81 3.70 -6.72
N ALA A 322 26.08 4.70 -5.89
CA ALA A 322 27.39 4.90 -5.26
C ALA A 322 27.76 3.73 -4.32
N ASP A 323 26.76 3.12 -3.68
CA ASP A 323 26.92 1.95 -2.80
C ASP A 323 27.02 0.62 -3.57
N GLY A 324 27.05 0.65 -4.91
CA GLY A 324 27.16 -0.54 -5.75
C GLY A 324 25.86 -1.36 -5.88
N ARG A 325 24.71 -0.76 -5.55
CA ARG A 325 23.38 -1.37 -5.62
C ARG A 325 22.43 -0.54 -6.50
N PRO A 326 22.76 -0.28 -7.78
CA PRO A 326 21.92 0.54 -8.64
C PRO A 326 20.55 -0.11 -8.85
N LEU A 327 19.51 0.71 -9.03
CA LEU A 327 18.19 0.24 -9.45
C LEU A 327 18.18 -0.06 -10.95
N ASP A 328 17.36 -1.04 -11.36
CA ASP A 328 17.17 -1.37 -12.78
C ASP A 328 16.43 -0.26 -13.55
N GLN A 329 15.55 0.49 -12.86
CA GLN A 329 14.84 1.66 -13.38
C GLN A 329 14.85 2.80 -12.36
N SER A 330 14.68 4.04 -12.84
CA SER A 330 14.55 5.21 -11.97
C SER A 330 13.09 5.41 -11.57
N ILE A 331 12.80 5.30 -10.28
CA ILE A 331 11.48 5.63 -9.73
C ILE A 331 11.17 7.11 -9.97
N ALA A 332 12.18 7.98 -9.82
CA ALA A 332 12.01 9.41 -10.07
C ALA A 332 11.49 9.72 -11.47
N ASP A 333 11.99 9.02 -12.50
CA ASP A 333 11.58 9.23 -13.88
C ASP A 333 10.23 8.56 -14.19
N MET A 334 9.90 7.47 -13.48
CA MET A 334 8.62 6.78 -13.62
C MET A 334 7.43 7.49 -13.00
N LEU A 335 7.62 8.30 -11.95
CA LEU A 335 6.51 8.92 -11.20
C LEU A 335 5.54 9.74 -12.06
N ASP A 336 6.04 10.30 -13.18
CA ASP A 336 5.26 11.09 -14.14
C ASP A 336 5.18 10.43 -15.53
N ASP A 337 5.67 9.20 -15.66
CA ASP A 337 5.60 8.43 -16.92
C ASP A 337 4.13 8.07 -17.24
N PRO A 338 3.73 8.09 -18.54
CA PRO A 338 2.38 7.71 -18.95
C PRO A 338 1.88 6.40 -18.35
N ALA A 339 2.72 5.36 -18.28
CA ALA A 339 2.31 4.05 -17.77
C ALA A 339 2.02 4.08 -16.25
N SER A 340 2.83 4.77 -15.46
CA SER A 340 2.55 4.96 -14.02
C SER A 340 1.31 5.81 -13.80
N ARG A 341 1.12 6.87 -14.60
CA ARG A 341 -0.07 7.73 -14.50
C ARG A 341 -1.35 7.00 -14.85
N ILE A 342 -1.36 6.22 -15.94
CA ILE A 342 -2.51 5.38 -16.32
C ILE A 342 -2.83 4.39 -15.20
N TYR A 343 -1.82 3.71 -14.64
CA TYR A 343 -2.00 2.77 -13.54
C TYR A 343 -2.56 3.45 -12.28
N ALA A 344 -2.03 4.63 -11.93
CA ALA A 344 -2.53 5.43 -10.81
C ALA A 344 -3.99 5.86 -11.01
N TYR A 345 -4.38 6.31 -12.21
CA TYR A 345 -5.77 6.64 -12.51
C TYR A 345 -6.68 5.43 -12.37
N PHE A 346 -6.28 4.29 -12.93
CA PHE A 346 -7.05 3.05 -12.87
C PHE A 346 -7.28 2.57 -11.42
N ASN A 347 -6.23 2.60 -10.57
CA ASN A 347 -6.34 2.21 -9.17
C ASN A 347 -7.17 3.16 -8.29
N HIS A 348 -7.47 4.38 -8.76
CA HIS A 348 -8.27 5.37 -8.04
C HIS A 348 -9.61 5.64 -8.72
N LEU A 349 -10.11 4.67 -9.51
CA LEU A 349 -11.48 4.67 -9.96
C LEU A 349 -12.36 4.27 -8.78
N GLU A 350 -13.33 5.11 -8.44
CA GLU A 350 -14.23 4.92 -7.28
C GLU A 350 -15.67 4.58 -7.71
N GLY A 351 -15.94 4.61 -9.01
CA GLY A 351 -17.27 4.52 -9.58
C GLY A 351 -17.99 5.88 -9.55
N GLY A 352 -18.45 6.35 -10.71
CA GLY A 352 -19.25 7.57 -10.81
C GLY A 352 -18.76 8.58 -11.85
N GLU A 353 -19.39 9.75 -11.87
CA GLU A 353 -19.12 10.79 -12.89
C GLU A 353 -17.70 11.36 -12.80
N ASP A 354 -17.10 11.41 -11.61
CA ASP A 354 -15.75 11.96 -11.39
C ASP A 354 -14.63 11.09 -12.00
N ASP A 355 -14.93 9.85 -12.39
CA ASP A 355 -13.98 8.95 -13.02
C ASP A 355 -13.80 9.20 -14.52
N ILE A 356 -14.76 9.88 -15.17
CA ILE A 356 -14.69 10.07 -16.63
C ILE A 356 -13.46 10.88 -17.05
N ASP A 357 -13.07 11.88 -16.26
CA ASP A 357 -11.88 12.69 -16.51
C ASP A 357 -10.60 11.85 -16.40
N LYS A 358 -10.56 10.90 -15.45
CA LYS A 358 -9.44 9.97 -15.27
C LYS A 358 -9.36 8.99 -16.44
N ILE A 359 -10.49 8.44 -16.86
CA ILE A 359 -10.60 7.52 -18.00
C ILE A 359 -10.17 8.23 -19.30
N HIS A 360 -10.61 9.47 -19.52
CA HIS A 360 -10.18 10.28 -20.65
C HIS A 360 -8.67 10.51 -20.62
N GLU A 361 -8.11 10.85 -19.47
CA GLU A 361 -6.66 11.05 -19.35
C GLU A 361 -5.88 9.75 -19.58
N MET A 362 -6.38 8.59 -19.14
CA MET A 362 -5.76 7.30 -19.45
C MET A 362 -5.64 7.07 -20.97
N VAL A 363 -6.71 7.34 -21.72
CA VAL A 363 -6.73 7.22 -23.18
C VAL A 363 -5.79 8.22 -23.85
N ARG A 364 -5.79 9.48 -23.39
CA ARG A 364 -4.88 10.51 -23.90
C ARG A 364 -3.42 10.11 -23.71
N LEU A 365 -3.07 9.64 -22.51
CA LEU A 365 -1.72 9.18 -22.19
C LEU A 365 -1.33 7.96 -23.01
N ALA A 366 -2.26 7.03 -23.24
CA ALA A 366 -1.98 5.79 -23.94
C ALA A 366 -1.81 5.97 -25.46
N PHE A 367 -2.66 6.78 -26.08
CA PHE A 367 -2.75 6.88 -27.53
C PHE A 367 -2.33 8.24 -28.10
N SER A 368 -1.99 9.21 -27.26
CA SER A 368 -1.69 10.59 -27.65
C SER A 368 -2.85 11.29 -28.40
N PHE A 369 -4.09 10.88 -28.12
CA PHE A 369 -5.29 11.43 -28.73
C PHE A 369 -5.58 12.86 -28.28
N ASP A 370 -6.21 13.64 -29.16
CA ASP A 370 -6.80 14.91 -28.79
C ASP A 370 -8.11 14.73 -27.98
N GLU A 371 -8.72 15.82 -27.53
CA GLU A 371 -9.94 15.77 -26.71
C GLU A 371 -11.12 15.10 -27.45
N LYS A 372 -11.25 15.33 -28.75
CA LYS A 372 -12.34 14.80 -29.56
C LYS A 372 -12.14 13.31 -29.82
N GLU A 373 -10.93 12.92 -30.21
CA GLU A 373 -10.54 11.52 -30.42
C GLU A 373 -10.72 10.70 -29.14
N THR A 374 -10.28 11.25 -28.00
CA THR A 374 -10.44 10.63 -26.68
C THR A 374 -11.90 10.37 -26.35
N LYS A 375 -12.75 11.38 -26.48
CA LYS A 375 -14.18 11.25 -26.19
C LYS A 375 -14.85 10.22 -27.10
N GLN A 376 -14.55 10.26 -28.39
CA GLN A 376 -15.09 9.29 -29.35
C GLN A 376 -14.67 7.86 -29.00
N TYR A 377 -13.40 7.65 -28.67
CA TYR A 377 -12.88 6.34 -28.30
C TYR A 377 -13.55 5.77 -27.05
N VAL A 378 -13.73 6.59 -26.00
CA VAL A 378 -14.41 6.17 -24.77
C VAL A 378 -15.89 5.87 -25.02
N GLU A 379 -16.57 6.67 -25.83
CA GLU A 379 -17.96 6.41 -26.25
C GLU A 379 -18.11 5.10 -27.05
N GLU A 380 -17.12 4.76 -27.88
CA GLU A 380 -17.09 3.50 -28.64
C GLU A 380 -16.95 2.29 -27.71
N ILE A 381 -16.04 2.34 -26.73
CA ILE A 381 -15.89 1.27 -25.72
C ILE A 381 -17.16 1.14 -24.87
N ALA A 382 -17.74 2.26 -24.40
CA ALA A 382 -18.96 2.25 -23.60
C ALA A 382 -20.16 1.59 -24.31
N LYS A 383 -20.26 1.76 -25.64
CA LYS A 383 -21.28 1.08 -26.47
C LYS A 383 -21.08 -0.43 -26.51
N THR A 384 -19.84 -0.90 -26.61
CA THR A 384 -19.50 -2.33 -26.62
C THR A 384 -19.91 -3.01 -25.31
N ILE A 385 -19.57 -2.40 -24.16
CA ILE A 385 -19.96 -2.91 -22.84
C ILE A 385 -21.49 -2.96 -22.68
N SER A 386 -22.19 -1.91 -23.14
CA SER A 386 -23.65 -1.83 -23.06
C SER A 386 -24.34 -2.91 -23.90
N TRP A 387 -23.75 -3.26 -25.06
CA TRP A 387 -24.24 -4.34 -25.90
C TRP A 387 -24.05 -5.70 -25.24
N GLU A 388 -22.87 -5.96 -24.66
CA GLU A 388 -22.57 -7.22 -23.96
C GLU A 388 -23.44 -7.43 -22.72
N ALA A 389 -23.83 -6.36 -22.02
CA ALA A 389 -24.75 -6.44 -20.89
C ALA A 389 -26.21 -6.71 -21.30
N ALA A 390 -26.58 -6.47 -22.56
CA ALA A 390 -27.94 -6.65 -23.08
C ALA A 390 -28.15 -7.98 -23.82
N ALA A 391 -27.07 -8.69 -24.16
CA ALA A 391 -27.06 -10.00 -24.82
C ALA A 391 -27.03 -11.13 -23.79
#